data_AF-A0A100JR16-F1
#
_entry.id   AF-A0A100JR16-F1
#
_cell.length_a   1.000
_cell.length_b   1.000
_cell.length_c   1.000
_cell.angle_alpha   90.00
_cell.angle_beta   90.00
_cell.angle_gamma   90.00
#
_symmetry.space_group_name_H-M   'P 1'
#
loop_
_entity.id
_entity.type
_entity.pdbx_description
1 polymer ?
#
loop_
_entity_poly.entity_id
_entity_poly.type
_entity_poly.pdbx_seq_one_letter_code
_entity_poly.pdbx_strand_id
1 'polypeptide(L)'
;MKATIADIRRGDRFTRLAGRGGTYIAVRAAKVTASGKARVWVVEDHSQTVDDDGVMDLADRGRMIDPGSDTPVEIHDRALPIRHTADEPEFTDEPNVHLGGKTDRELRAAELRRRIPELIGKISDLGSERDLLVRQGITAGIPVIELADMTGLSRARIYQIRDGRR
;
A
#
# COMPACT_ATOMS: atom_id res chain seq x y z
N MET A 1 -36.93 6.62 1.64
CA MET A 1 -36.03 5.74 0.85
C MET A 1 -35.19 4.98 1.86
N LYS A 2 -35.19 3.64 1.86
CA LYS A 2 -34.33 2.86 2.79
C LYS A 2 -32.92 2.83 2.23
N ALA A 3 -31.92 3.19 3.04
CA ALA A 3 -30.52 3.10 2.63
C ALA A 3 -30.10 1.62 2.54
N THR A 4 -29.17 1.36 1.64
CA THR A 4 -28.57 0.03 1.43
C THR A 4 -27.09 0.07 1.76
N ILE A 5 -26.44 -1.10 1.84
CA ILE A 5 -24.99 -1.16 2.02
C ILE A 5 -24.26 -0.37 0.94
N ALA A 6 -24.75 -0.36 -0.30
CA ALA A 6 -24.13 0.37 -1.40
C ALA A 6 -24.07 1.90 -1.17
N ASP A 7 -24.91 2.44 -0.28
CA ASP A 7 -24.99 3.87 0.02
C ASP A 7 -24.01 4.33 1.13
N ILE A 8 -23.26 3.39 1.71
CA ILE A 8 -22.34 3.64 2.82
C ILE A 8 -21.07 4.31 2.32
N ARG A 9 -20.70 5.41 2.98
CA ARG A 9 -19.46 6.15 2.75
C ARG A 9 -18.48 5.94 3.90
N ARG A 10 -17.21 6.32 3.67
CA ARG A 10 -16.21 6.37 4.73
C ARG A 10 -16.69 7.30 5.86
N GLY A 11 -16.54 6.83 7.09
CA GLY A 11 -16.94 7.53 8.31
C GLY A 11 -18.43 7.38 8.65
N ASP A 12 -19.22 6.64 7.89
CA ASP A 12 -20.63 6.45 8.22
C ASP A 12 -20.80 5.46 9.36
N ARG A 13 -21.56 5.86 10.40
CA ARG A 13 -22.02 4.95 11.46
C ARG A 13 -23.38 4.38 11.07
N PHE A 14 -23.51 3.07 11.06
CA PHE A 14 -24.73 2.41 10.57
C PHE A 14 -25.05 1.11 11.31
N THR A 15 -26.31 0.69 11.26
CA THR A 15 -26.78 -0.60 11.75
C THR A 15 -27.35 -1.42 10.60
N ARG A 16 -27.02 -2.71 10.54
CA ARG A 16 -27.62 -3.61 9.55
C ARG A 16 -28.99 -4.07 10.03
N LEU A 17 -29.98 -3.97 9.15
CA LEU A 17 -31.34 -4.39 9.46
C LEU A 17 -31.57 -5.90 9.23
N ALA A 18 -30.62 -6.58 8.58
CA ALA A 18 -30.60 -8.03 8.41
C ALA A 18 -29.39 -8.65 9.13
N GLY A 19 -29.63 -9.41 10.21
CA GLY A 19 -28.59 -10.17 10.95
C GLY A 19 -28.39 -9.76 12.41
N ARG A 20 -27.31 -10.26 13.05
CA ARG A 20 -26.93 -9.89 14.44
C ARG A 20 -26.70 -8.37 14.53
N GLY A 21 -27.57 -7.70 15.29
CA GLY A 21 -27.70 -6.24 15.39
C GLY A 21 -26.56 -5.55 16.14
N GLY A 22 -25.43 -5.38 15.47
CA GLY A 22 -24.36 -4.47 15.90
C GLY A 22 -24.43 -3.14 15.13
N THR A 23 -24.01 -2.07 15.78
CA THR A 23 -23.68 -0.80 15.12
C THR A 23 -22.23 -0.87 14.61
N TYR A 24 -22.01 -0.33 13.43
CA TYR A 24 -20.74 -0.40 12.71
C TYR A 24 -20.32 0.99 12.28
N ILE A 25 -19.00 1.22 12.20
CA ILE A 25 -18.44 2.41 11.56
C ILE A 25 -17.72 1.96 10.30
N ALA A 26 -18.09 2.55 9.18
CA ALA A 26 -17.48 2.28 7.89
C ALA A 26 -16.12 2.98 7.79
N VAL A 27 -15.04 2.21 7.72
CA VAL A 27 -13.70 2.78 7.53
C VAL A 27 -13.49 3.22 6.08
N ARG A 28 -14.26 2.63 5.15
CA ARG A 28 -14.22 2.91 3.72
C ARG A 28 -15.64 2.98 3.16
N ALA A 29 -15.78 3.65 2.02
CA ALA A 29 -17.02 3.58 1.25
C ALA A 29 -17.26 2.14 0.79
N ALA A 30 -18.54 1.77 0.67
CA ALA A 30 -18.91 0.47 0.15
C ALA A 30 -18.46 0.30 -1.30
N LYS A 31 -17.96 -0.88 -1.62
CA LYS A 31 -17.59 -1.25 -2.98
C LYS A 31 -18.54 -2.32 -3.49
N VAL A 32 -19.26 -2.02 -4.57
CA VAL A 32 -20.11 -3.01 -5.24
C VAL A 32 -19.28 -3.75 -6.28
N THR A 33 -19.13 -5.06 -6.08
CA THR A 33 -18.44 -5.96 -7.02
C THR A 33 -19.29 -6.20 -8.28
N ALA A 34 -18.66 -6.66 -9.36
CA ALA A 34 -19.36 -7.02 -10.60
C ALA A 34 -20.46 -8.10 -10.41
N SER A 35 -20.38 -8.91 -9.34
CA SER A 35 -21.40 -9.90 -9.00
C SER A 35 -22.58 -9.33 -8.20
N GLY A 36 -22.68 -8.00 -8.02
CA GLY A 36 -23.72 -7.35 -7.22
C GLY A 36 -23.57 -7.52 -5.71
N LYS A 37 -22.43 -8.02 -5.22
CA LYS A 37 -22.15 -8.07 -3.78
C LYS A 37 -21.48 -6.78 -3.34
N ALA A 38 -21.90 -6.21 -2.23
CA ALA A 38 -21.25 -5.04 -1.67
C ALA A 38 -20.30 -5.44 -0.55
N ARG A 39 -19.06 -4.95 -0.61
CA ARG A 39 -18.05 -5.14 0.43
C ARG A 39 -17.85 -3.85 1.18
N VAL A 40 -17.80 -3.92 2.50
CA VAL A 40 -17.47 -2.77 3.36
C VAL A 40 -16.45 -3.22 4.40
N TRP A 41 -15.43 -2.39 4.63
CA TRP A 41 -14.54 -2.57 5.77
C TRP A 41 -15.11 -1.81 6.96
N VAL A 42 -15.42 -2.53 8.04
CA VAL A 42 -16.11 -1.97 9.20
C VAL A 42 -15.38 -2.29 10.50
N VAL A 43 -15.57 -1.41 11.47
CA VAL A 43 -15.25 -1.69 12.89
C VAL A 43 -16.58 -1.79 13.63
N GLU A 44 -16.72 -2.76 14.54
CA GLU A 44 -17.87 -2.81 15.45
C GLU A 44 -17.78 -1.63 16.42
N ASP A 45 -18.87 -0.86 16.51
CA ASP A 45 -18.97 0.29 17.41
C ASP A 45 -19.23 -0.21 18.84
N HIS A 46 -18.16 -0.67 19.48
CA HIS A 46 -18.16 -1.05 20.88
C HIS A 46 -17.88 0.17 21.76
N SER A 47 -18.57 1.30 21.53
CA SER A 47 -18.51 2.51 22.35
C SER A 47 -17.12 2.80 22.94
N GLN A 48 -16.15 3.25 22.13
CA GLN A 48 -14.82 3.62 22.65
C GLN A 48 -14.26 4.94 22.10
N THR A 49 -13.64 5.63 23.07
CA THR A 49 -12.71 6.77 23.05
C THR A 49 -12.60 7.53 21.74
N VAL A 50 -13.25 8.69 21.73
CA VAL A 50 -12.90 9.79 20.84
C VAL A 50 -11.61 10.40 21.39
N ASP A 51 -10.60 10.61 20.55
CA ASP A 51 -9.40 11.38 20.93
C ASP A 51 -9.82 12.81 21.36
N ASP A 52 -8.96 13.51 22.10
CA ASP A 52 -9.21 14.91 22.51
C ASP A 52 -9.50 15.84 21.29
N ASP A 53 -9.07 15.45 20.09
CA ASP A 53 -9.28 16.15 18.82
C ASP A 53 -10.67 15.88 18.17
N GLY A 54 -11.53 15.04 18.77
CA GLY A 54 -12.81 14.67 18.17
C GLY A 54 -12.70 13.58 17.09
N VAL A 55 -11.52 13.00 16.90
CA VAL A 55 -11.23 11.99 15.86
C VAL A 55 -11.30 10.59 16.46
N MET A 56 -11.90 9.65 15.74
CA MET A 56 -11.93 8.26 16.18
C MET A 56 -10.68 7.52 15.70
N ASP A 57 -9.92 6.93 16.63
CA ASP A 57 -8.81 6.04 16.32
C ASP A 57 -9.32 4.59 16.17
N LEU A 58 -9.13 4.04 14.97
CA LEU A 58 -9.62 2.71 14.58
C LEU A 58 -8.47 1.71 14.31
N ALA A 59 -7.25 2.00 14.80
CA ALA A 59 -5.99 1.38 14.43
C ALA A 59 -6.00 -0.14 14.17
N ASP A 60 -6.71 -0.96 14.96
CA ASP A 60 -6.47 -2.42 14.95
C ASP A 60 -7.72 -3.33 14.91
N ARG A 61 -8.92 -2.80 14.62
CA ARG A 61 -10.18 -3.54 14.87
C ARG A 61 -11.12 -3.74 13.68
N GLY A 62 -10.62 -3.52 12.47
CA GLY A 62 -11.39 -3.66 11.26
C GLY A 62 -11.64 -5.12 10.84
N ARG A 63 -12.81 -5.39 10.28
CA ARG A 63 -13.07 -6.61 9.50
C ARG A 63 -13.84 -6.30 8.23
N MET A 64 -13.62 -7.13 7.21
CA MET A 64 -14.40 -7.07 5.97
C MET A 64 -15.75 -7.75 6.18
N ILE A 65 -16.80 -7.14 5.63
CA ILE A 65 -18.14 -7.69 5.61
C ILE A 65 -18.62 -7.72 4.15
N ASP A 66 -19.21 -8.84 3.73
CA ASP A 66 -19.71 -9.05 2.37
C ASP A 66 -21.23 -9.26 2.33
N PRO A 67 -22.04 -8.29 2.80
CA PRO A 67 -23.49 -8.35 2.61
C PRO A 67 -23.87 -8.19 1.12
N GLY A 68 -25.07 -8.63 0.73
CA GLY A 68 -25.61 -8.29 -0.59
C GLY A 68 -25.75 -6.78 -0.74
N SER A 69 -25.59 -6.21 -1.94
CA SER A 69 -25.73 -4.76 -2.18
C SER A 69 -27.03 -4.19 -1.64
N ASP A 70 -28.11 -4.97 -1.77
CA ASP A 70 -29.47 -4.55 -1.43
C ASP A 70 -29.79 -4.78 0.06
N THR A 71 -28.79 -5.15 0.86
CA THR A 71 -28.97 -5.34 2.30
C THR A 71 -29.36 -4.00 2.92
N PRO A 72 -30.53 -3.91 3.57
CA PRO A 72 -31.00 -2.66 4.15
C PRO A 72 -30.16 -2.28 5.37
N VAL A 73 -29.85 -0.99 5.47
CA VAL A 73 -29.12 -0.40 6.59
C VAL A 73 -29.82 0.87 7.08
N GLU A 74 -29.58 1.19 8.34
CA GLU A 74 -29.92 2.46 8.94
C GLU A 74 -28.62 3.21 9.23
N ILE A 75 -28.46 4.41 8.68
CA ILE A 75 -27.26 5.23 8.85
C ILE A 75 -27.58 6.30 9.89
N HIS A 76 -26.86 6.27 11.00
CA HIS A 76 -27.05 7.14 12.16
C HIS A 76 -26.24 8.42 12.04
N ASP A 77 -24.96 8.31 11.68
CA ASP A 77 -24.04 9.43 11.48
C ASP A 77 -23.33 9.31 10.13
N ARG A 78 -22.98 10.45 9.53
CA ARG A 78 -22.27 10.53 8.24
C ARG A 78 -20.89 11.13 8.42
N ALA A 79 -19.92 10.61 7.67
CA ALA A 79 -18.59 11.20 7.50
C ALA A 79 -17.85 11.54 8.81
N LEU A 80 -17.92 10.66 9.81
CA LEU A 80 -17.15 10.80 11.04
C LEU A 80 -15.65 10.93 10.72
N PRO A 81 -14.93 11.85 11.38
CA PRO A 81 -13.49 11.94 11.23
C PRO A 81 -12.84 10.71 11.86
N ILE A 82 -12.19 9.89 11.03
CA ILE A 82 -11.53 8.66 11.46
C ILE A 82 -10.03 8.70 11.10
N ARG A 83 -9.18 8.40 12.08
CA ARG A 83 -7.76 8.07 11.89
C ARG A 83 -7.65 6.54 11.79
N HIS A 84 -6.98 6.05 10.76
CA HIS A 84 -6.69 4.63 10.59
C HIS A 84 -5.22 4.50 10.19
N THR A 85 -4.44 3.81 10.99
CA THR A 85 -2.97 3.76 10.93
C THR A 85 -2.42 2.44 10.39
N ALA A 86 -3.23 1.39 10.25
CA ALA A 86 -2.79 0.09 9.75
C ALA A 86 -2.88 -0.03 8.21
N ASP A 87 -1.88 -0.74 7.65
CA ASP A 87 -1.76 -1.14 6.24
C ASP A 87 -3.10 -1.59 5.67
N GLU A 88 -3.59 -0.86 4.68
CA GLU A 88 -4.92 -1.06 4.14
C GLU A 88 -5.02 -2.40 3.40
N PRO A 89 -5.92 -3.32 3.79
CA PRO A 89 -6.19 -4.47 2.95
C PRO A 89 -6.83 -3.98 1.64
N GLU A 90 -6.16 -4.26 0.51
CA GLU A 90 -6.69 -3.97 -0.82
C GLU A 90 -8.05 -4.68 -0.98
N PHE A 91 -9.09 -3.95 -1.41
CA PHE A 91 -10.34 -4.55 -1.87
C PHE A 91 -10.06 -5.32 -3.17
N THR A 92 -9.57 -6.55 -3.06
CA THR A 92 -9.34 -7.40 -4.23
C THR A 92 -10.69 -7.91 -4.71
N ASP A 93 -11.20 -7.29 -5.77
CA ASP A 93 -12.48 -7.56 -6.42
C ASP A 93 -12.60 -8.94 -7.07
N GLU A 94 -11.68 -9.88 -6.84
CA GLU A 94 -11.65 -11.07 -7.67
C GLU A 94 -12.88 -11.97 -7.40
N PRO A 95 -13.78 -12.13 -8.38
CA PRO A 95 -14.70 -13.25 -8.37
C PRO A 95 -13.83 -14.50 -8.48
N ASN A 96 -14.17 -15.54 -7.73
CA ASN A 96 -13.49 -16.82 -7.79
C ASN A 96 -13.80 -17.48 -9.15
N VAL A 97 -13.14 -17.01 -10.22
CA VAL A 97 -13.27 -17.50 -11.59
C VAL A 97 -11.93 -18.13 -11.94
N HIS A 98 -11.85 -19.44 -11.73
CA HIS A 98 -11.01 -20.26 -12.59
C HIS A 98 -11.52 -20.06 -14.02
N LEU A 99 -10.85 -19.20 -14.81
CA LEU A 99 -10.66 -19.25 -16.27
C LEU A 99 -10.22 -17.87 -16.82
N GLY A 100 -8.96 -17.77 -17.27
CA GLY A 100 -8.66 -17.14 -18.56
C GLY A 100 -8.09 -15.71 -18.64
N GLY A 101 -7.85 -15.00 -17.54
CA GLY A 101 -7.22 -13.66 -17.56
C GLY A 101 -5.91 -13.67 -16.79
N LYS A 102 -4.82 -13.20 -17.39
CA LYS A 102 -3.50 -13.10 -16.73
C LYS A 102 -3.66 -12.42 -15.38
N THR A 103 -3.49 -13.18 -14.30
CA THR A 103 -3.75 -12.74 -12.91
C THR A 103 -3.03 -11.43 -12.62
N ASP A 104 -3.52 -10.62 -11.69
CA ASP A 104 -2.87 -9.35 -11.31
C ASP A 104 -1.39 -9.56 -10.91
N ARG A 105 -1.05 -10.77 -10.43
CA ARG A 105 0.33 -11.27 -10.27
C ARG A 105 1.11 -11.39 -11.58
N GLU A 106 0.52 -11.88 -12.66
CA GLU A 106 1.15 -11.94 -13.98
C GLU A 106 1.32 -10.56 -14.61
N LEU A 107 0.39 -9.63 -14.38
CA LEU A 107 0.52 -8.22 -14.80
C LEU A 107 1.62 -7.51 -14.01
N ARG A 108 1.64 -7.65 -12.67
CA ARG A 108 2.75 -7.16 -11.83
C ARG A 108 4.07 -7.84 -12.18
N ALA A 109 4.08 -9.13 -12.47
CA ALA A 109 5.28 -9.84 -12.92
C ALA A 109 5.75 -9.37 -14.31
N ALA A 110 4.84 -9.06 -15.22
CA ALA A 110 5.17 -8.50 -16.54
C ALA A 110 5.71 -7.07 -16.41
N GLU A 111 5.11 -6.24 -15.54
CA GLU A 111 5.60 -4.89 -15.26
C GLU A 111 6.97 -4.91 -14.58
N LEU A 112 7.17 -5.79 -13.58
CA LEU A 112 8.47 -5.99 -12.95
C LEU A 112 9.50 -6.49 -13.95
N ARG A 113 9.16 -7.45 -14.82
CA ARG A 113 10.04 -7.92 -15.90
C ARG A 113 10.41 -6.82 -16.89
N ARG A 114 9.54 -5.82 -17.09
CA ARG A 114 9.84 -4.66 -17.94
C ARG A 114 10.71 -3.63 -17.23
N ARG A 115 10.53 -3.43 -15.92
CA ARG A 115 11.33 -2.48 -15.12
C ARG A 115 12.71 -3.02 -14.73
N ILE A 116 12.88 -4.33 -14.58
CA ILE A 116 14.15 -4.95 -14.19
C ILE A 116 15.30 -4.55 -15.14
N PRO A 117 15.18 -4.65 -16.48
CA PRO A 117 16.24 -4.22 -17.40
C PRO A 117 16.58 -2.73 -17.27
N GLU A 118 15.57 -1.87 -17.08
CA GLU A 118 15.76 -0.44 -16.91
C GLU A 118 16.52 -0.12 -15.62
N LEU A 119 16.15 -0.79 -14.52
CA LEU A 119 16.82 -0.65 -13.23
C LEU A 119 18.24 -1.21 -13.25
N ILE A 120 18.46 -2.35 -13.93
CA ILE A 120 19.81 -2.90 -14.15
C ILE A 120 20.67 -1.89 -14.94
N GLY A 121 20.11 -1.27 -15.98
CA GLY A 121 20.79 -0.20 -16.73
C GLY A 121 21.19 0.96 -15.83
N LYS A 122 20.25 1.50 -15.05
CA LYS A 122 20.52 2.59 -14.10
C LYS A 122 21.58 2.23 -13.06
N ILE A 123 21.58 1.01 -12.53
CA ILE A 123 22.61 0.54 -11.59
C ILE A 123 23.98 0.48 -12.26
N SER A 124 24.04 0.00 -13.50
CA SER A 124 25.30 -0.04 -14.29
C SER A 124 25.85 1.36 -14.57
N ASP A 125 24.97 2.30 -14.90
CA ASP A 125 25.34 3.69 -15.18
C ASP A 125 25.87 4.38 -13.93
N LEU A 126 25.14 4.28 -12.80
CA LEU A 126 25.58 4.80 -11.51
C LEU A 126 26.90 4.17 -11.04
N GLY A 127 27.08 2.87 -11.29
CA GLY A 127 28.36 2.19 -11.01
C GLY A 127 29.51 2.76 -11.83
N SER A 128 29.26 3.06 -13.10
CA SER A 128 30.27 3.65 -14.00
C SER A 128 30.59 5.10 -13.64
N GLU A 129 29.58 5.89 -13.23
CA GLU A 129 29.74 7.25 -12.73
C GLU A 129 30.55 7.29 -11.43
N ARG A 130 30.21 6.42 -10.46
CA ARG A 130 30.99 6.27 -9.23
C ARG A 130 32.44 5.91 -9.53
N ASP A 131 32.68 4.95 -10.42
CA ASP A 131 34.02 4.52 -10.79
C ASP A 131 34.81 5.66 -11.48
N LEU A 132 34.14 6.53 -12.27
CA LEU A 132 34.73 7.74 -12.84
C LEU A 132 35.13 8.75 -11.75
N LEU A 133 34.24 9.03 -10.78
CA LEU A 133 34.52 9.94 -9.67
C LEU A 133 35.69 9.45 -8.81
N VAL A 134 35.78 8.13 -8.57
CA VAL A 134 36.93 7.54 -7.87
C VAL A 134 38.23 7.79 -8.64
N ARG A 135 38.26 7.60 -9.96
CA ARG A 135 39.46 7.90 -10.77
C ARG A 135 39.82 9.37 -10.75
N GLN A 136 38.84 10.26 -10.82
CA GLN A 136 39.06 11.70 -10.73
C GLN A 136 39.64 12.08 -9.37
N GLY A 137 39.13 11.52 -8.27
CA GLY A 137 39.67 11.71 -6.93
C GLY A 137 41.13 11.26 -6.79
N ILE A 138 41.47 10.10 -7.38
CA ILE A 138 42.87 9.62 -7.42
C ILE A 138 43.76 10.59 -8.20
N THR A 139 43.32 11.05 -9.37
CA THR A 139 44.07 12.03 -10.19
C THR A 139 44.25 13.37 -9.46
N ALA A 140 43.26 13.77 -8.67
CA ALA A 140 43.32 14.96 -7.82
C ALA A 140 44.23 14.79 -6.58
N GLY A 141 44.81 13.61 -6.37
CA GLY A 141 45.71 13.32 -5.27
C GLY A 141 45.02 12.96 -3.95
N ILE A 142 43.71 12.67 -3.97
CA ILE A 142 42.98 12.28 -2.75
C ILE A 142 43.49 10.91 -2.26
N PRO A 143 43.86 10.77 -0.98
CA PRO A 143 44.29 9.50 -0.41
C PRO A 143 43.24 8.40 -0.57
N VAL A 144 43.70 7.17 -0.87
CA VAL A 144 42.83 5.99 -1.04
C VAL A 144 41.99 5.69 0.20
N ILE A 145 42.50 6.01 1.40
CA ILE A 145 41.77 5.83 2.64
C ILE A 145 40.55 6.75 2.73
N GLU A 146 40.69 8.03 2.37
CA GLU A 146 39.58 8.99 2.35
C GLU A 146 38.56 8.63 1.27
N LEU A 147 39.03 8.19 0.09
CA LEU A 147 38.13 7.69 -0.95
C LEU A 147 37.34 6.46 -0.49
N ALA A 148 37.95 5.55 0.29
CA ALA A 148 37.26 4.39 0.85
C ALA A 148 36.16 4.81 1.83
N ASP A 149 36.45 5.77 2.70
CA ASP A 149 35.49 6.27 3.69
C ASP A 149 34.34 7.04 3.02
N MET A 150 34.62 7.86 2.01
CA MET A 150 33.61 8.64 1.28
C MET A 150 32.70 7.77 0.40
N THR A 151 33.23 6.72 -0.22
CA THR A 151 32.49 5.90 -1.20
C THR A 151 31.93 4.62 -0.62
N GLY A 152 32.35 4.23 0.60
CA GLY A 152 32.04 2.94 1.20
C GLY A 152 32.68 1.74 0.47
N LEU A 153 33.62 1.98 -0.44
CA LEU A 153 34.32 0.93 -1.17
C LEU A 153 35.51 0.41 -0.38
N SER A 154 35.81 -0.87 -0.56
CA SER A 154 37.07 -1.42 -0.06
C SER A 154 38.26 -0.80 -0.80
N ARG A 155 39.40 -0.66 -0.12
CA ARG A 155 40.64 -0.17 -0.76
C ARG A 155 41.05 -1.02 -1.97
N ALA A 156 40.85 -2.34 -1.88
CA ALA A 156 41.08 -3.26 -2.98
C ALA A 156 40.22 -2.91 -4.20
N ARG A 157 38.94 -2.55 -3.99
CA ARG A 157 38.05 -2.13 -5.08
C ARG A 157 38.48 -0.80 -5.70
N ILE A 158 38.94 0.15 -4.90
CA ILE A 158 39.46 1.43 -5.41
C ILE A 158 40.69 1.21 -6.31
N TYR A 159 41.61 0.33 -5.92
CA TYR A 159 42.75 -0.04 -6.77
C TYR A 159 42.32 -0.73 -8.07
N GLN A 160 41.32 -1.62 -8.03
CA GLN A 160 40.78 -2.22 -9.26
C GLN A 160 40.20 -1.16 -10.20
N ILE A 161 39.43 -0.20 -9.68
CA ILE A 161 38.84 0.90 -10.46
C ILE A 161 39.92 1.75 -11.11
N ARG A 162 40.99 2.07 -10.36
CA ARG A 162 42.17 2.79 -10.86
C ARG A 162 42.80 2.07 -12.04
N ASP A 163 42.98 0.76 -11.90
CA ASP A 163 43.66 -0.09 -12.89
C ASP A 163 42.72 -0.53 -14.03
N GLY A 164 41.47 -0.05 -14.05
CA GLY A 164 40.48 -0.35 -15.08
C GLY A 164 39.92 -1.78 -15.04
N ARG A 165 40.10 -2.50 -13.93
CA ARG A 165 39.65 -3.89 -13.75
C ARG A 165 38.22 -3.90 -13.18
N ARG A 166 37.33 -4.70 -13.78
CA ARG A 166 35.94 -4.86 -13.33
C ARG A 166 35.76 -6.10 -12.48
#